data_AF-A0A966XSY2-F1
#
_entry.id   AF-A0A966XSY2-F1
#
_cell.length_a   1.000
_cell.length_b   1.000
_cell.length_c   1.000
_cell.angle_alpha   90.00
_cell.angle_beta   90.00
_cell.angle_gamma   90.00
#
_symmetry.space_group_name_H-M   'P 1'
#
loop_
_entity.id
_entity.type
_entity.pdbx_description
1 polymer ?
#
loop_
_entity_poly.entity_id
_entity_poly.type
_entity_poly.pdbx_seq_one_letter_code
_entity_poly.pdbx_strand_id
1 'polypeptide(L)'
;MGSEAFDDVDLRASDDAQPQADALRGAIPAFDRSYTGGAMLETYSVPHGSDGEPRQGTVVARTDTGARMFCRVATDDRELLQCLTAGLNEPVGMRGEVRIGSGGIAQWTLA
;
A
#
# COMPACT_ATOMS: atom_id res chain seq x y z
N MET A 1 -32.58 -2.37 37.80
CA MET A 1 -31.58 -3.03 36.93
C MET A 1 -31.58 -2.23 35.65
N GLY A 2 -30.65 -1.28 35.54
CA GLY A 2 -30.74 -0.13 34.65
C GLY A 2 -30.50 -0.50 33.19
N SER A 3 -31.45 -0.13 32.34
CA SER A 3 -31.24 0.01 30.91
C SER A 3 -30.41 1.27 30.69
N GLU A 4 -29.12 1.13 30.40
CA GLU A 4 -28.38 2.22 29.77
C GLU A 4 -28.96 2.40 28.37
N ALA A 5 -29.55 3.56 28.12
CA ALA A 5 -29.92 3.99 26.80
C ALA A 5 -28.62 4.23 26.02
N PHE A 6 -28.37 3.43 24.98
CA PHE A 6 -27.36 3.78 24.00
C PHE A 6 -27.84 5.07 23.32
N ASP A 7 -27.08 6.14 23.50
CA ASP A 7 -27.31 7.42 22.86
C ASP A 7 -27.40 7.20 21.34
N ASP A 8 -28.48 7.70 20.74
CA ASP A 8 -28.74 7.60 19.30
C ASP A 8 -27.74 8.52 18.59
N VAL A 9 -26.53 7.99 18.33
CA VAL A 9 -25.50 8.70 17.58
C VAL A 9 -26.04 8.91 16.16
N ASP A 10 -26.50 10.13 15.87
CA ASP A 10 -26.84 10.53 14.52
C ASP A 10 -25.55 10.63 13.69
N LEU A 11 -25.23 9.54 12.98
CA LEU A 11 -24.12 9.45 12.02
C LEU A 11 -24.20 10.51 10.90
N ARG A 12 -25.29 11.29 10.82
CA ARG A 12 -25.47 12.39 9.86
C ARG A 12 -25.04 13.75 10.38
N ALA A 13 -24.86 13.91 11.69
CA ALA A 13 -24.26 15.11 12.28
C ALA A 13 -22.74 15.05 12.11
N SER A 14 -22.27 15.12 10.86
CA SER A 14 -20.86 15.27 10.55
C SER A 14 -20.50 16.73 10.77
N ASP A 15 -19.79 17.04 11.85
CA ASP A 15 -18.84 18.15 11.78
C ASP A 15 -17.95 17.86 10.56
N ASP A 16 -17.82 18.84 9.65
CA ASP A 16 -16.98 18.69 8.46
C ASP A 16 -15.52 18.60 8.93
N ALA A 17 -15.02 17.37 9.09
CA ALA A 17 -13.66 17.08 9.53
C ALA A 17 -12.63 17.27 8.40
N GLN A 18 -13.08 17.56 7.17
CA GLN A 18 -12.20 17.70 6.01
C GLN A 18 -11.15 18.81 6.17
N PRO A 19 -11.47 20.02 6.68
CA PRO A 19 -10.47 21.07 6.89
C PRO A 19 -9.39 20.68 7.90
N GLN A 20 -9.77 19.98 8.98
CA GLN A 20 -8.81 19.50 9.97
C GLN A 20 -7.91 18.41 9.38
N ALA A 21 -8.47 17.47 8.61
CA ALA A 21 -7.69 16.44 7.93
C ALA A 21 -6.73 17.05 6.90
N ASP A 22 -7.17 18.06 6.14
CA ASP A 22 -6.36 18.73 5.15
C ASP A 22 -5.18 19.48 5.79
N ALA A 23 -5.40 20.13 6.94
CA ALA A 23 -4.34 20.78 7.72
C ALA A 23 -3.30 19.77 8.26
N LEU A 24 -3.72 18.53 8.55
CA LEU A 24 -2.85 17.47 9.07
C LEU A 24 -2.17 16.62 7.98
N ARG A 25 -2.65 16.66 6.73
CA ARG A 25 -2.18 15.77 5.64
C ARG A 25 -0.69 15.95 5.29
N GLY A 26 -0.13 17.12 5.61
CA GLY A 26 1.26 17.45 5.29
C GLY A 26 1.52 17.57 3.78
N ALA A 27 2.79 17.67 3.39
CA ALA A 27 3.16 17.76 1.99
C ALA A 27 2.93 16.43 1.26
N ILE A 28 2.38 16.50 0.05
CA ILE A 28 2.18 15.33 -0.81
C ILE A 28 3.55 14.93 -1.39
N PRO A 29 4.04 13.70 -1.14
CA PRO A 29 5.25 13.20 -1.78
C PRO A 29 5.16 13.27 -3.31
N ALA A 30 6.25 13.68 -3.96
CA ALA A 30 6.36 13.65 -5.41
C ALA A 30 6.21 12.22 -5.95
N PHE A 31 5.82 12.06 -7.21
CA PHE A 31 5.73 10.76 -7.87
C PHE A 31 6.79 10.63 -8.96
N ASP A 32 7.63 9.60 -8.91
CA ASP A 32 8.73 9.39 -9.85
C ASP A 32 8.56 8.08 -10.62
N ARG A 33 7.94 8.15 -11.81
CA ARG A 33 7.68 6.98 -12.67
C ARG A 33 8.93 6.27 -13.18
N SER A 34 10.06 6.97 -13.20
CA SER A 34 11.32 6.49 -13.75
C SER A 34 12.29 5.98 -12.69
N TYR A 35 11.91 6.06 -11.41
CA TYR A 35 12.79 5.66 -10.32
C TYR A 35 13.21 4.19 -10.44
N THR A 36 14.50 3.94 -10.23
CA THR A 36 15.07 2.62 -10.02
C THR A 36 16.01 2.65 -8.82
N GLY A 37 16.10 1.53 -8.11
CA GLY A 37 16.94 1.40 -6.92
C GLY A 37 16.15 1.16 -5.64
N GLY A 38 16.81 1.38 -4.51
CA GLY A 38 16.31 1.06 -3.17
C GLY A 38 15.08 1.87 -2.78
N ALA A 39 14.13 1.23 -2.12
CA ALA A 39 12.93 1.86 -1.60
C ALA A 39 12.34 1.06 -0.43
N MET A 40 11.32 1.63 0.21
CA MET A 40 10.59 1.03 1.33
C MET A 40 9.13 0.82 0.94
N LEU A 41 8.57 -0.35 1.26
CA LEU A 41 7.17 -0.67 1.02
C LEU A 41 6.27 0.22 1.89
N GLU A 42 5.45 1.08 1.27
CA GLU A 42 4.50 1.97 1.96
C GLU A 42 3.12 1.31 2.10
N THR A 43 2.65 0.63 1.05
CA THR A 43 1.43 -0.19 1.07
C THR A 43 1.42 -1.16 -0.11
N TYR A 44 0.58 -2.19 -0.05
CA TYR A 44 0.46 -3.19 -1.09
C TYR A 44 -0.97 -3.72 -1.20
N SER A 45 -1.30 -4.30 -2.34
CA SER A 45 -2.52 -5.08 -2.54
C SER A 45 -2.26 -6.28 -3.42
N VAL A 46 -2.85 -7.41 -3.08
CA VAL A 46 -2.77 -8.65 -3.86
C VAL A 46 -4.19 -9.11 -4.18
N PRO A 47 -4.70 -8.86 -5.40
CA PRO A 47 -5.99 -9.38 -5.82
C PRO A 47 -5.91 -10.91 -5.92
N HIS A 48 -6.95 -11.57 -5.41
CA HIS A 48 -7.10 -13.03 -5.48
C HIS A 48 -8.12 -13.40 -6.56
N GLY A 49 -7.89 -14.52 -7.24
CA GLY A 49 -8.85 -15.11 -8.16
C GLY A 49 -10.03 -15.76 -7.43
N SER A 50 -11.02 -16.21 -8.20
CA SER A 50 -12.16 -16.98 -7.69
C SER A 50 -11.76 -18.36 -7.14
N ASP A 51 -10.59 -18.84 -7.52
CA ASP A 51 -9.90 -20.03 -6.99
C ASP A 51 -9.21 -19.76 -5.65
N GLY A 52 -9.16 -18.50 -5.20
CA GLY A 52 -8.45 -18.09 -4.00
C GLY A 52 -6.95 -17.89 -4.21
N GLU A 53 -6.45 -18.02 -5.44
CA GLU A 53 -5.02 -17.88 -5.73
C GLU A 53 -4.63 -16.41 -5.91
N PRO A 54 -3.47 -15.96 -5.36
CA PRO A 54 -2.97 -14.62 -5.61
C PRO A 54 -2.60 -14.46 -7.08
N ARG A 55 -3.00 -13.32 -7.66
CA ARG A 55 -2.68 -12.95 -9.04
C ARG A 55 -1.40 -12.12 -9.09
N GLN A 56 -1.53 -10.86 -9.47
CA GLN A 56 -0.44 -9.92 -9.61
C GLN A 56 -0.55 -8.89 -8.48
N GLY A 57 0.51 -8.76 -7.68
CA GLY A 57 0.56 -7.76 -6.60
C GLY A 57 0.83 -6.35 -7.11
N THR A 58 0.42 -5.37 -6.33
CA THR A 58 0.72 -3.96 -6.51
C THR A 58 1.37 -3.43 -5.24
N VAL A 59 2.43 -2.63 -5.39
CA VAL A 59 3.16 -1.98 -4.30
C VAL A 59 3.23 -0.48 -4.56
N VAL A 60 2.94 0.30 -3.52
CA VAL A 60 3.38 1.70 -3.44
C VAL A 60 4.60 1.74 -2.54
N ALA A 61 5.70 2.29 -3.06
CA ALA A 61 6.95 2.38 -2.35
C ALA A 61 7.37 3.84 -2.14
N ARG A 62 8.03 4.10 -1.02
CA ARG A 62 8.75 5.35 -0.75
C ARG A 62 10.20 5.17 -1.16
N THR A 63 10.64 5.94 -2.15
CA THR A 63 12.01 5.92 -2.64
C THR A 63 12.96 6.48 -1.58
N ASP A 64 14.26 6.18 -1.68
CA ASP A 64 15.26 6.77 -0.78
C ASP A 64 15.39 8.30 -0.95
N THR A 65 14.89 8.84 -2.07
CA THR A 65 14.74 10.29 -2.31
C THR A 65 13.46 10.89 -1.73
N GLY A 66 12.59 10.09 -1.12
CA GLY A 66 11.33 10.50 -0.50
C GLY A 66 10.15 10.63 -1.47
N ALA A 67 10.32 10.28 -2.74
CA ALA A 67 9.24 10.22 -3.71
C ALA A 67 8.41 8.93 -3.53
N ARG A 68 7.22 8.88 -4.13
CA ARG A 68 6.41 7.68 -4.29
C ARG A 68 6.67 7.04 -5.64
N MET A 69 6.64 5.72 -5.62
CA MET A 69 6.70 4.90 -6.81
C MET A 69 5.59 3.84 -6.78
N PHE A 70 5.07 3.52 -7.97
CA PHE A 70 4.09 2.47 -8.17
C PHE A 70 4.74 1.31 -8.90
N CYS A 71 4.71 0.13 -8.27
CA CYS A 71 5.39 -1.06 -8.75
C CYS A 71 4.43 -2.23 -8.82
N ARG A 72 4.69 -3.12 -9.78
CA ARG A 72 4.08 -4.43 -9.86
C ARG A 72 4.93 -5.45 -9.11
N VAL A 73 4.29 -6.43 -8.47
CA VAL A 73 4.92 -7.71 -8.13
C VAL A 73 4.65 -8.67 -9.27
N ALA A 74 5.69 -9.30 -9.81
CA ALA A 74 5.54 -10.22 -10.93
C ALA A 74 4.72 -11.45 -10.52
N THR A 75 3.85 -11.94 -11.42
CA THR A 75 2.93 -13.06 -11.12
C THR A 75 3.67 -14.38 -10.85
N ASP A 76 4.85 -14.54 -11.44
CA ASP A 76 5.75 -15.68 -11.27
C ASP A 76 6.63 -15.57 -10.02
N ASP A 77 6.70 -14.41 -9.37
CA ASP A 77 7.36 -14.22 -8.08
C ASP A 77 6.46 -14.69 -6.93
N ARG A 78 6.28 -16.01 -6.87
CA ARG A 78 5.41 -16.68 -5.89
C ARG A 78 5.91 -16.51 -4.46
N GLU A 79 7.21 -16.39 -4.26
CA GLU A 79 7.82 -16.18 -2.96
C GLU A 79 7.45 -14.79 -2.41
N LEU A 80 7.59 -13.75 -3.24
CA LEU A 80 7.18 -12.40 -2.84
C LEU A 80 5.66 -12.31 -2.63
N LEU A 81 4.86 -12.87 -3.53
CA LEU A 81 3.40 -12.91 -3.34
C LEU A 81 3.00 -13.61 -2.04
N GLN A 82 3.67 -14.71 -1.70
CA GLN A 82 3.45 -15.41 -0.43
C GLN A 82 3.91 -14.57 0.77
N CYS A 83 5.06 -13.91 0.69
CA CYS A 83 5.54 -12.99 1.73
C CYS A 83 4.49 -11.90 2.04
N LEU A 84 3.86 -11.35 1.01
CA LEU A 84 2.83 -10.31 1.15
C LEU A 84 1.51 -10.84 1.75
N THR A 85 1.15 -12.10 1.53
CA THR A 85 -0.19 -12.62 1.88
C THR A 85 -0.22 -13.59 3.05
N ALA A 86 0.91 -14.21 3.42
CA ALA A 86 0.95 -15.26 4.43
C ALA A 86 0.64 -14.79 5.85
N GLY A 87 0.69 -13.47 6.12
CA GLY A 87 0.44 -12.90 7.44
C GLY A 87 1.48 -13.27 8.50
N LEU A 88 2.63 -13.83 8.08
CA LEU A 88 3.71 -14.24 8.98
C LEU A 88 4.53 -13.05 9.49
N ASN A 89 4.67 -12.02 8.66
CA ASN A 89 5.33 -10.76 8.99
C ASN A 89 4.53 -9.62 8.35
N GLU A 90 4.56 -8.44 8.98
CA GLU A 90 4.00 -7.22 8.39
C GLU A 90 4.92 -6.72 7.26
N PRO A 91 4.48 -6.71 5.98
CA PRO A 91 5.34 -6.30 4.87
C PRO A 91 5.52 -4.78 4.76
N VAL A 92 4.60 -3.98 5.31
CA VAL A 92 4.76 -2.53 5.33
C VAL A 92 6.01 -2.15 6.12
N GLY A 93 6.85 -1.32 5.51
CA GLY A 93 8.15 -0.94 6.05
C GLY A 93 9.32 -1.81 5.59
N MET A 94 9.08 -2.93 4.87
CA MET A 94 10.17 -3.74 4.32
C MET A 94 10.95 -3.00 3.23
N ARG A 95 12.25 -3.29 3.15
CA ARG A 95 13.14 -2.78 2.09
C ARG A 95 13.02 -3.65 0.83
N GLY A 96 13.14 -3.01 -0.31
CA GLY A 96 13.18 -3.68 -1.61
C GLY A 96 13.82 -2.81 -2.68
N GLU A 97 13.81 -3.32 -3.90
CA GLU A 97 14.29 -2.63 -5.09
C GLU A 97 13.18 -2.40 -6.11
N VAL A 98 13.21 -1.23 -6.72
CA VAL A 98 12.45 -0.90 -7.92
C VAL A 98 13.31 -1.12 -9.15
N ARG A 99 12.83 -1.96 -10.08
CA ARG A 99 13.48 -2.21 -11.38
C ARG A 99 12.50 -2.01 -12.52
N ILE A 100 12.92 -1.42 -13.64
CA ILE A 100 12.06 -1.34 -14.82
C ILE A 100 12.08 -2.69 -15.53
N GLY A 101 10.95 -3.39 -15.50
CA GLY A 101 10.77 -4.68 -16.15
C GLY A 101 10.44 -4.56 -17.64
N SER A 102 10.08 -5.69 -18.24
CA SER A 102 9.61 -5.75 -19.62
C SER A 102 8.36 -4.87 -19.83
N GLY A 103 8.32 -4.15 -20.96
CA GLY A 103 7.24 -3.23 -21.27
C GLY A 103 7.30 -1.89 -20.50
N GLY A 104 8.40 -1.58 -19.82
CA GLY A 104 8.58 -0.30 -19.12
C GLY A 104 7.81 -0.20 -17.80
N ILE A 105 7.31 -1.33 -17.29
CA ILE A 105 6.55 -1.38 -16.04
C ILE A 105 7.52 -1.64 -14.89
N ALA A 106 7.54 -0.76 -13.90
CA ALA A 106 8.33 -0.97 -12.69
C ALA A 106 7.88 -2.22 -11.92
N GLN A 107 8.85 -3.02 -11.51
CA GLN A 107 8.71 -4.21 -10.69
C GLN A 107 9.30 -3.96 -9.30
N TRP A 108 8.66 -4.52 -8.29
CA TRP A 108 9.14 -4.58 -6.92
C TRP A 108 9.78 -5.94 -6.67
N THR A 109 10.95 -5.96 -6.04
CA THR A 109 11.57 -7.18 -5.49
C THR A 109 12.04 -6.91 -4.06
N LEU A 110 12.07 -7.93 -3.21
CA LEU A 110 12.73 -7.81 -1.91
C LEU A 110 14.25 -7.62 -2.11
N ALA A 111 14.87 -6.91 -1.17
CA ALA A 111 16.32 -6.65 -1.16
C ALA A 111 17.08 -7.78 -0.46
#